data_AF-A0A7K8RA35-F1
#
_entry.id   AF-A0A7K8RA35-F1
#
_cell.length_a   1.000
_cell.length_b   1.000
_cell.length_c   1.000
_cell.angle_alpha   90.00
_cell.angle_beta   90.00
_cell.angle_gamma   90.00
#
_symmetry.space_group_name_H-M   'P 1'
#
loop_
_entity.id
_entity.type
_entity.pdbx_description
1 polymer ?
#
loop_
_entity_poly.entity_id
_entity_poly.type
_entity_poly.pdbx_seq_one_letter_code
_entity_poly.pdbx_strand_id
1 'polypeptide(L)'
;QYLGQLTSIPGYLNPSSRTEILHLIDNAKRAHQLPGQLGAEHDAVLSLSAYNVKLVWRDGEDLILRVPIHDIASVSYVRDDSAHLVVLKTAQDPGISPSQSLCAEGSKALTSGSLSESAGGPLECCCLVVLATESKV
;
A
#
# COMPACT_ATOMS: atom_id res chain seq x y z
N GLN A 1 -12.16 -4.80 4.70
CA GLN A 1 -11.19 -4.39 5.72
C GLN A 1 -9.87 -3.99 5.06
N TYR A 2 -9.26 -2.90 5.52
CA TYR A 2 -7.96 -2.43 5.07
C TYR A 2 -6.89 -2.88 6.06
N LEU A 3 -5.92 -3.68 5.58
CA LEU A 3 -4.84 -4.20 6.43
C LEU A 3 -3.66 -3.23 6.50
N GLY A 4 -3.40 -2.52 5.40
CA GLY A 4 -2.26 -1.62 5.31
C GLY A 4 -1.73 -1.51 3.88
N GLN A 5 -0.66 -0.73 3.75
CA GLN A 5 0.08 -0.54 2.52
C GLN A 5 1.55 -0.91 2.76
N LEU A 6 2.05 -1.87 1.98
CA LEU A 6 3.47 -2.21 1.95
C LEU A 6 4.16 -1.36 0.88
N THR A 7 5.24 -0.70 1.23
CA THR A 7 6.03 0.16 0.32
C THR A 7 7.41 -0.43 0.06
N SER A 8 8.14 0.11 -0.91
CA SER A 8 9.49 -0.36 -1.27
C SER A 8 9.52 -1.84 -1.65
N ILE A 9 8.43 -2.33 -2.24
CA ILE A 9 8.33 -3.69 -2.76
C ILE A 9 9.02 -3.72 -4.12
N PRO A 10 9.79 -4.76 -4.46
CA PRO A 10 10.43 -4.83 -5.77
C PRO A 10 9.39 -4.75 -6.90
N GLY A 11 9.55 -3.80 -7.83
CA GLY A 11 8.57 -3.57 -8.90
C GLY A 11 8.42 -4.73 -9.88
N TYR A 12 9.40 -5.64 -9.92
CA TYR A 12 9.32 -6.89 -10.68
C TYR A 12 8.47 -7.98 -10.00
N LEU A 13 7.90 -7.74 -8.81
CA LEU A 13 7.01 -8.69 -8.13
C LEU A 13 5.94 -9.19 -9.11
N ASN A 14 5.81 -10.52 -9.22
CA ASN A 14 4.80 -11.11 -10.08
C ASN A 14 3.43 -11.12 -9.36
N PRO A 15 2.44 -10.33 -9.83
CA PRO A 15 1.13 -10.27 -9.17
C PRO A 15 0.34 -11.59 -9.26
N SER A 16 0.71 -12.50 -10.16
CA SER A 16 0.10 -13.84 -10.22
C SER A 16 0.74 -14.85 -9.26
N SER A 17 1.88 -14.50 -8.65
CA SER A 17 2.62 -15.39 -7.74
C SER A 17 2.04 -15.30 -6.33
N ARG A 18 1.10 -16.22 -6.02
CA ARG A 18 0.53 -16.37 -4.67
C ARG A 18 1.62 -16.47 -3.60
N THR A 19 2.67 -17.25 -3.87
CA THR A 19 3.76 -17.50 -2.92
C THR A 19 4.54 -16.23 -2.60
N GLU A 20 4.90 -15.43 -3.61
CA GLU A 20 5.62 -14.17 -3.38
C GLU A 20 4.77 -13.15 -2.60
N ILE A 21 3.49 -13.01 -2.98
CA ILE A 21 2.56 -12.09 -2.31
C ILE A 21 2.41 -12.48 -0.83
N LEU A 22 2.16 -13.76 -0.53
CA LEU A 22 1.99 -14.21 0.84
C LEU A 22 3.28 -14.09 1.65
N HIS A 23 4.44 -14.38 1.05
CA HIS A 23 5.72 -14.21 1.73
C HIS A 23 5.93 -12.76 2.22
N LEU A 24 5.61 -11.78 1.38
CA LEU A 24 5.69 -10.36 1.76
C LEU A 24 4.70 -9.99 2.87
N ILE A 25 3.45 -10.45 2.76
CA ILE A 25 2.41 -10.18 3.76
C ILE A 25 2.76 -10.82 5.11
N ASP A 26 3.25 -12.05 5.13
CA ASP A 26 3.63 -12.76 6.34
C ASP A 26 4.82 -12.10 7.04
N ASN A 27 5.81 -11.65 6.27
CA ASN A 27 6.92 -10.88 6.80
C ASN A 27 6.45 -9.56 7.41
N ALA A 28 5.54 -8.85 6.74
CA ALA A 28 4.98 -7.59 7.25
C ALA A 28 4.14 -7.79 8.53
N LYS A 29 3.35 -8.88 8.61
CA LYS A 29 2.64 -9.26 9.85
C LYS A 29 3.62 -9.56 10.98
N ARG A 30 4.69 -10.33 10.72
CA ARG A 30 5.74 -10.66 11.70
C ARG A 30 6.50 -9.42 12.18
N ALA A 31 6.66 -8.43 11.31
CA ALA A 31 7.26 -7.14 11.60
C ALA A 31 6.27 -6.12 12.20
N HIS A 32 5.03 -6.52 12.50
CA HIS A 32 3.96 -5.66 13.02
C HIS A 32 3.60 -4.45 12.13
N GLN A 33 3.91 -4.52 10.82
CA GLN A 33 3.50 -3.52 9.82
C GLN A 33 2.08 -3.75 9.31
N LEU A 34 1.60 -4.99 9.40
CA LEU A 34 0.20 -5.36 9.15
C LEU A 34 -0.40 -6.00 10.41
N PRO A 35 -1.71 -5.82 10.65
CA PRO A 35 -2.38 -6.46 11.76
C PRO A 35 -2.42 -7.99 11.58
N GLY A 36 -2.17 -8.72 12.68
CA GLY A 36 -2.27 -10.18 12.69
C GLY A 36 -3.71 -10.69 12.80
N GLN A 37 -4.58 -9.90 13.42
CA GLN A 37 -6.02 -10.16 13.54
C GLN A 37 -6.78 -8.92 13.10
N LEU A 38 -7.90 -9.12 12.41
CA LEU A 38 -8.72 -8.04 11.90
C LEU A 38 -9.91 -7.80 12.83
N GLY A 39 -10.13 -6.54 13.20
CA GLY A 39 -11.25 -6.06 13.99
C GLY A 39 -11.95 -4.88 13.31
N ALA A 40 -12.99 -4.36 13.95
CA ALA A 40 -13.82 -3.29 13.39
C ALA A 40 -13.00 -2.00 13.11
N GLU A 41 -11.91 -1.76 13.84
CA GLU A 41 -11.02 -0.62 13.57
C GLU A 41 -10.35 -0.66 12.19
N HIS A 42 -10.35 -1.82 11.53
CA HIS A 42 -9.81 -2.00 10.17
C HIS A 42 -10.89 -1.93 9.09
N ASP A 43 -12.14 -1.63 9.44
CA ASP A 43 -13.22 -1.50 8.47
C ASP A 43 -13.07 -0.24 7.62
N ALA A 44 -13.10 -0.46 6.32
CA ALA A 44 -12.95 0.60 5.32
C ALA A 44 -13.98 0.40 4.21
N VAL A 45 -14.43 1.52 3.64
CA VAL A 45 -15.28 1.57 2.45
C VAL A 45 -14.39 1.81 1.23
N LEU A 46 -14.48 0.90 0.25
CA LEU A 46 -13.85 1.05 -1.05
C LEU A 46 -14.83 1.68 -2.03
N SER A 47 -14.45 2.83 -2.59
CA SER A 47 -15.15 3.48 -3.70
C SER A 47 -14.30 3.35 -4.97
N LEU A 48 -14.87 2.72 -5.99
CA LEU A 48 -14.25 2.55 -7.30
C LEU A 48 -14.92 3.51 -8.30
N SER A 49 -14.10 4.17 -9.12
CA SER A 49 -14.54 5.01 -10.23
C SER A 49 -13.59 4.84 -11.42
N ALA A 50 -13.94 5.41 -12.57
CA ALA A 50 -13.02 5.48 -13.72
C ALA A 50 -11.74 6.30 -13.44
N TYR A 51 -11.74 7.12 -12.37
CA TYR A 51 -10.62 8.00 -12.04
C TYR A 51 -9.66 7.38 -11.02
N ASN A 52 -10.19 6.72 -9.99
CA ASN A 52 -9.40 6.17 -8.89
C ASN A 52 -10.15 5.10 -8.09
N VAL A 53 -9.37 4.33 -7.34
CA VAL A 53 -9.81 3.60 -6.14
C VAL A 53 -9.57 4.49 -4.93
N LYS A 54 -10.60 4.69 -4.12
CA LYS A 54 -10.55 5.46 -2.87
C LYS A 54 -10.93 4.57 -1.70
N LEU A 55 -10.13 4.60 -0.65
CA LEU A 55 -10.43 3.93 0.62
C LEU A 55 -10.65 4.99 1.70
N VAL A 56 -11.73 4.84 2.46
CA VAL A 56 -12.05 5.67 3.63
C VAL A 56 -12.33 4.77 4.83
N TRP A 57 -11.99 5.21 6.03
CA TRP A 57 -12.38 4.51 7.25
C TRP A 57 -13.90 4.48 7.36
N ARG A 58 -14.47 3.35 7.83
CA ARG A 58 -15.91 3.25 8.04
C ARG A 58 -16.37 4.21 9.13
N ASP A 59 -15.56 4.34 10.18
CA ASP A 59 -15.81 5.25 11.28
C ASP A 59 -15.23 6.63 10.93
N GLY A 60 -16.10 7.63 10.78
CA GLY A 60 -15.70 9.02 10.50
C GLY A 60 -15.46 9.37 9.03
N GLU A 61 -15.44 8.38 8.12
CA GLU A 61 -15.25 8.58 6.67
C GLU A 61 -13.95 9.28 6.26
N ASP A 62 -12.95 9.29 7.16
CA ASP A 62 -11.65 9.87 6.91
C ASP A 62 -10.91 9.13 5.78
N LEU A 63 -10.27 9.89 4.88
CA LEU A 63 -9.55 9.36 3.74
C LEU A 63 -8.30 8.58 4.19
N ILE A 64 -8.24 7.31 3.81
CA ILE A 64 -7.05 6.46 4.01
C ILE A 64 -6.07 6.68 2.87
N LEU A 65 -6.54 6.43 1.64
CA LEU A 65 -5.74 6.56 0.43
C LEU A 65 -6.62 6.74 -0.81
N ARG A 66 -6.00 7.26 -1.87
CA ARG A 66 -6.60 7.39 -3.20
C ARG A 66 -5.56 7.02 -4.24
N VAL A 67 -5.81 5.95 -5.00
CA VAL A 67 -4.92 5.49 -6.08
C VAL A 67 -5.59 5.77 -7.42
N PRO A 68 -5.02 6.63 -8.28
CA PRO A 68 -5.46 6.78 -9.65
C PRO A 68 -5.48 5.44 -10.38
N ILE A 69 -6.45 5.23 -11.28
CA ILE A 69 -6.54 3.94 -12.00
C ILE A 69 -5.26 3.64 -12.79
N HIS A 70 -4.63 4.67 -13.36
CA HIS A 70 -3.39 4.50 -14.13
C HIS A 70 -2.17 4.13 -13.26
N ASP A 71 -2.23 4.33 -11.95
CA ASP A 71 -1.17 3.91 -11.03
C ASP A 71 -1.36 2.49 -10.52
N ILE A 72 -2.48 1.83 -10.84
CA ILE A 72 -2.73 0.44 -10.45
C ILE A 72 -2.20 -0.49 -11.54
N ALA A 73 -1.11 -1.20 -11.24
CA ALA A 73 -0.51 -2.17 -12.16
C ALA A 73 -1.30 -3.48 -12.22
N SER A 74 -1.90 -3.92 -11.10
CA SER A 74 -2.73 -5.13 -11.06
C SER A 74 -3.55 -5.22 -9.78
N VAL A 75 -4.59 -6.06 -9.80
CA VAL A 75 -5.37 -6.47 -8.64
C VAL A 75 -5.32 -7.99 -8.58
N SER A 76 -4.97 -8.54 -7.42
CA SER A 76 -4.78 -9.97 -7.21
C SER A 76 -5.68 -10.46 -6.08
N TYR A 77 -6.43 -11.53 -6.32
CA TYR A 77 -7.18 -12.22 -5.28
C TYR A 77 -6.35 -13.38 -4.75
N VAL A 78 -6.04 -13.36 -3.46
CA VAL A 78 -5.23 -14.39 -2.79
C VAL A 78 -6.02 -14.96 -1.63
N ARG A 79 -6.33 -16.25 -1.70
CA ARG A 79 -6.93 -16.98 -0.57
C ARG A 79 -5.84 -17.54 0.33
N ASP A 80 -5.97 -17.28 1.63
CA ASP A 80 -5.09 -17.78 2.68
C ASP A 80 -5.95 -18.36 3.82
N ASP A 81 -6.11 -19.68 3.85
CA ASP A 81 -7.04 -20.39 4.72
C ASP A 81 -8.47 -19.77 4.73
N SER A 82 -8.83 -19.09 5.82
CA SER A 82 -10.10 -18.40 6.02
C SER A 82 -10.09 -16.95 5.53
N ALA A 83 -8.93 -16.38 5.21
CA ALA A 83 -8.80 -15.01 4.72
C ALA A 83 -8.93 -14.94 3.19
N HIS A 84 -9.74 -13.99 2.74
CA HIS A 84 -9.89 -13.65 1.33
C HIS A 84 -9.21 -12.31 1.08
N LEU A 85 -7.95 -12.34 0.64
CA LEU A 85 -7.15 -11.14 0.42
C LEU A 85 -7.37 -10.60 -0.99
N VAL A 86 -7.48 -9.28 -1.09
CA VAL A 86 -7.44 -8.52 -2.34
C VAL A 86 -6.24 -7.60 -2.26
N VAL A 87 -5.29 -7.77 -3.16
CA VAL A 87 -4.01 -7.04 -3.16
C VAL A 87 -3.91 -6.20 -4.42
N LEU A 88 -3.81 -4.88 -4.27
CA LEU A 88 -3.55 -3.98 -5.38
C LEU A 88 -2.05 -3.72 -5.44
N LYS A 89 -1.42 -4.05 -6.56
CA LYS A 89 -0.06 -3.61 -6.86
C LYS A 89 -0.15 -2.24 -7.52
N THR A 90 0.46 -1.24 -6.90
CA THR A 90 0.39 0.15 -7.36
C THR A 90 1.80 0.69 -7.61
N ALA A 91 1.92 1.71 -8.46
CA ALA A 91 3.11 2.54 -8.51
C ALA A 91 3.43 3.06 -7.10
N GLN A 92 4.72 3.26 -6.83
CA GLN A 92 5.15 3.96 -5.63
C GLN A 92 5.05 5.46 -5.89
N ASP A 93 4.30 6.18 -5.05
CA ASP A 93 4.15 7.63 -5.16
C ASP A 93 5.55 8.28 -5.10
N PRO A 94 5.95 9.11 -6.09
CA PRO A 94 7.24 9.78 -6.10
C PRO A 94 7.43 10.81 -4.97
N GLY A 95 6.43 11.08 -4.12
CA GLY A 95 6.66 11.79 -2.87
C GLY A 95 5.52 12.65 -2.35
N ILE A 96 4.40 12.05 -1.97
CA ILE A 96 3.50 12.66 -0.97
C ILE A 96 3.24 11.63 0.14
N SER A 97 4.01 11.74 1.23
CA SER A 97 3.76 10.98 2.46
C SER A 97 2.30 11.16 2.91
N PRO A 98 1.60 10.08 3.32
CA PRO A 98 0.40 10.26 4.11
C PRO A 98 0.83 10.73 5.51
N SER A 99 0.34 11.90 5.90
CA SER A 99 0.27 12.38 7.30
C SER A 99 1.60 12.77 7.97
N GLN A 100 2.04 14.01 7.75
CA GLN A 100 2.83 14.72 8.76
C GLN A 100 1.90 15.07 9.92
N SER A 101 1.89 14.27 10.98
CA SER A 101 1.36 14.70 12.27
C SER A 101 2.24 15.83 12.80
N LEU A 102 1.61 16.89 13.27
CA LEU A 102 2.23 18.08 13.87
C LEU A 102 3.33 17.73 14.89
N CYS A 103 4.57 18.05 14.54
CA CYS A 103 5.59 18.42 15.51
C CYS A 103 6.16 19.77 15.07
N ALA A 104 5.79 20.81 15.80
CA ALA A 104 6.46 22.09 15.72
C ALA A 104 7.91 21.93 16.22
N GLU A 105 8.89 22.31 15.39
CA GLU A 105 9.84 23.39 15.66
C GLU A 105 11.00 23.40 14.64
N GLY A 106 11.18 24.57 14.02
CA GLY A 106 12.49 25.24 13.92
C GLY A 106 13.63 24.61 13.09
N SER A 107 13.93 25.31 11.99
CA SER A 107 15.28 25.76 11.56
C SER A 107 15.86 25.18 10.27
N LYS A 108 15.92 26.09 9.27
CA LYS A 108 16.93 26.30 8.21
C LYS A 108 17.84 25.12 7.80
N ALA A 109 17.85 24.80 6.49
CA ALA A 109 19.04 24.93 5.64
C ALA A 109 18.73 24.63 4.16
N LEU A 110 19.17 25.54 3.29
CA LEU A 110 19.38 25.31 1.85
C LEU A 110 20.54 24.33 1.66
N THR A 111 20.41 23.31 0.82
CA THR A 111 21.55 22.82 0.02
C THR A 111 21.08 22.33 -1.35
N SER A 112 21.75 22.83 -2.38
CA SER A 112 21.77 22.30 -3.74
C SER A 112 22.71 21.09 -3.75
N GLY A 113 22.34 19.99 -4.43
CA GLY A 113 23.20 18.82 -4.61
C GLY A 113 22.68 17.95 -5.76
N SER A 114 23.29 18.05 -6.94
CA SER A 114 24.28 17.09 -7.46
C SER A 114 23.64 15.79 -7.96
N LEU A 115 23.36 15.74 -9.27
CA LEU A 115 23.12 14.51 -10.03
C LEU A 115 24.41 13.68 -10.03
N SER A 116 24.44 12.64 -9.20
CA SER A 116 25.42 11.56 -9.30
C SER A 116 24.76 10.42 -10.07
N GLU A 117 25.19 10.23 -11.31
CA GLU A 117 24.86 9.07 -12.13
C GLU A 117 25.65 7.86 -11.60
N SER A 118 25.06 7.11 -10.68
CA SER A 118 25.48 5.75 -10.40
C SER A 118 24.75 4.79 -11.35
N ALA A 119 25.54 4.08 -12.17
CA ALA A 119 25.08 3.06 -13.09
C ALA A 119 24.39 1.92 -12.32
N GLY A 120 23.06 1.93 -12.42
CA GLY A 120 22.13 1.04 -11.73
C GLY A 120 20.85 1.84 -11.57
N GLY A 121 20.06 1.94 -12.66
CA GLY A 121 18.80 2.67 -12.64
C GLY A 121 17.98 2.27 -11.40
N PRO A 122 17.27 3.20 -10.75
CA PRO A 122 16.54 2.89 -9.53
C PRO A 122 15.70 1.66 -9.79
N LEU A 123 15.90 0.60 -9.00
CA LEU A 123 15.00 -0.54 -8.99
C LEU A 123 13.61 0.07 -8.76
N GLU A 124 12.77 0.07 -9.80
CA GLU A 124 11.44 0.63 -9.68
C GLU A 124 10.75 -0.13 -8.56
N CYS A 125 10.44 0.56 -7.47
CA CYS A 125 9.69 -0.01 -6.37
C CYS A 125 8.20 0.18 -6.63
N CYS A 126 7.39 -0.74 -6.14
CA CYS A 126 5.94 -0.63 -6.12
C CYS A 126 5.42 -0.65 -4.68
N CYS A 127 4.12 -0.41 -4.54
CA CYS A 127 3.41 -0.63 -3.29
C CYS A 127 2.39 -1.76 -3.43
N LEU A 128 2.07 -2.40 -2.31
CA LEU A 128 0.95 -3.35 -2.19
C LEU A 128 -0.07 -2.81 -1.20
N VAL A 129 -1.26 -2.45 -1.68
CA VAL A 129 -2.41 -2.15 -0.82
C VAL A 129 -3.10 -3.47 -0.51
N VAL A 130 -3.12 -3.86 0.76
CA VAL A 130 -3.63 -5.16 1.21
C VAL A 130 -5.01 -4.99 1.84
N LEU A 131 -5.99 -5.66 1.28
CA LEU A 131 -7.38 -5.67 1.73
C LEU A 131 -7.81 -7.10 2.08
N ALA A 132 -8.79 -7.22 2.96
CA ALA A 132 -9.52 -8.47 3.20
C ALA A 132 -11.02 -8.27 2.96
N THR A 133 -11.64 -9.26 2.33
CA THR A 133 -13.09 -9.39 2.13
C THR A 133 -13.64 -10.58 2.91
N GLU A 134 -14.93 -10.55 3.22
CA GLU A 134 -15.60 -11.58 4.03
C GLU A 134 -15.85 -12.89 3.26
N SER A 135 -15.92 -12.82 1.93
CA SER A 135 -16.24 -13.98 1.10
C SER A 135 -15.56 -13.94 -0.26
N LYS A 136 -15.43 -15.14 -0.85
CA LYS A 136 -15.24 -15.29 -2.29
C LYS A 136 -16.57 -14.91 -2.95
N VAL A 137 -16.58 -13.80 -3.67
CA VAL A 137 -17.72 -13.33 -4.48
C VAL A 137 -18.33 -14.47 -5.29
#